data_AF-A0A3D2UM37-F1
#
_entry.id   AF-A0A3D2UM37-F1
#
_cell.length_a   1.000
_cell.length_b   1.000
_cell.length_c   1.000
_cell.angle_alpha   90.00
_cell.angle_beta   90.00
_cell.angle_gamma   90.00
#
_symmetry.space_group_name_H-M   'P 1'
#
loop_
_entity.id
_entity.type
_entity.pdbx_description
1 polymer ?
#
loop_
_entity_poly.entity_id
_entity_poly.type
_entity_poly.pdbx_seq_one_letter_code
_entity_poly.pdbx_strand_id
1 'polypeptide(L)'
;MFEQSILFPSLPSVSLTEILIVLFIAYGAYFIAFNNFEKHVPTQRRITKLAIVVGVLSVIGILFSRFAFWGVIGLMAIGQFYLHGVYFPQHGINGLTAEPYDKYLETIERMKGKK
;
A
#
# COMPACT_ATOMS: atom_id res chain seq x y z
N MET A 1 -2.02 26.06 4.11
CA MET A 1 -1.44 24.80 4.64
C MET A 1 -0.26 25.18 5.53
N PHE A 2 0.08 24.39 6.55
CA PHE A 2 1.17 24.73 7.47
C PHE A 2 2.52 24.76 6.73
N GLU A 3 3.32 25.81 6.93
CA GLU A 3 4.69 25.87 6.39
C GLU A 3 5.68 25.10 7.29
N GLN A 4 5.47 25.17 8.61
CA GLN A 4 6.29 24.52 9.63
C GLN A 4 5.49 23.46 10.37
N SER A 5 6.17 22.43 10.88
CA SER A 5 5.49 21.41 11.70
C SER A 5 5.18 21.92 13.11
N ILE A 6 4.11 21.39 13.71
CA ILE A 6 3.60 21.88 15.01
C ILE A 6 4.55 21.55 16.17
N LEU A 7 5.09 20.33 16.20
CA LEU A 7 5.98 19.86 17.29
C LEU A 7 7.45 20.20 17.05
N PHE A 8 7.85 20.43 15.79
CA PHE A 8 9.21 20.82 15.43
C PHE A 8 9.19 22.02 14.47
N PRO A 9 9.00 23.26 14.98
CA PRO A 9 8.83 24.45 14.14
C PRO A 9 10.03 24.77 13.24
N SER A 10 11.23 24.30 13.60
CA SER A 10 12.43 24.42 12.77
C SER A 10 12.42 23.52 11.53
N LEU A 11 11.47 22.59 11.42
CA LEU A 11 11.33 21.66 10.31
C LEU A 11 10.06 21.96 9.49
N PRO A 12 10.13 21.80 8.16
CA PRO A 12 8.99 22.02 7.29
C PRO A 12 7.89 20.98 7.52
N SER A 13 6.63 21.42 7.44
CA SER A 13 5.46 20.53 7.39
C SER A 13 5.35 19.90 6.00
N VAL A 14 4.59 18.80 5.90
CA VAL A 14 4.16 18.26 4.60
C VAL A 14 3.32 19.27 3.83
N SER A 15 3.41 19.27 2.49
CA SER A 15 2.64 20.11 1.56
C SER A 15 1.48 19.35 0.89
N LEU A 16 0.52 20.08 0.31
CA LEU A 16 -0.71 19.51 -0.24
C LEU A 16 -0.36 18.69 -1.48
N THR A 17 0.59 19.20 -2.25
CA THR A 17 1.18 18.52 -3.39
C THR A 17 1.76 17.17 -2.98
N GLU A 18 2.53 17.09 -1.89
CA GLU A 18 3.07 15.83 -1.40
C GLU A 18 1.96 14.85 -0.98
N ILE A 19 0.94 15.33 -0.28
CA ILE A 19 -0.23 14.51 0.10
C ILE A 19 -0.95 13.97 -1.13
N LEU A 20 -1.19 14.81 -2.14
CA LEU A 20 -1.87 14.42 -3.37
C LEU A 20 -1.05 13.43 -4.20
N ILE A 21 0.28 13.61 -4.26
CA ILE A 21 1.20 12.65 -4.90
C ILE A 21 1.09 11.29 -4.22
N VAL A 22 1.17 11.26 -2.89
CA VAL A 22 1.09 10.00 -2.12
C VAL A 22 -0.28 9.36 -2.27
N LEU A 23 -1.36 10.13 -2.23
CA LEU A 23 -2.71 9.63 -2.49
C LEU A 23 -2.82 8.98 -3.87
N PHE A 24 -2.30 9.63 -4.91
CA PHE A 24 -2.34 9.11 -6.28
C PHE A 24 -1.55 7.80 -6.43
N ILE A 25 -0.32 7.76 -5.90
CA ILE A 25 0.52 6.56 -5.95
C ILE A 25 -0.12 5.42 -5.14
N ALA A 26 -0.60 5.71 -3.92
CA ALA A 26 -1.25 4.71 -3.08
C ALA A 26 -2.55 4.19 -3.72
N TYR A 27 -3.34 5.07 -4.34
CA TYR A 27 -4.52 4.68 -5.12
C TYR A 27 -4.15 3.73 -6.26
N GLY A 28 -3.13 4.06 -7.06
CA GLY A 28 -2.67 3.21 -8.16
C GLY A 28 -2.16 1.85 -7.67
N ALA A 29 -1.30 1.83 -6.66
CA ALA A 29 -0.81 0.60 -6.07
C ALA A 29 -1.96 -0.27 -5.56
N TYR A 30 -2.94 0.33 -4.91
CA TYR A 30 -3.98 -0.40 -4.20
C TYR A 30 -5.17 -0.84 -5.08
N PHE A 31 -5.63 -0.01 -6.01
CA PHE A 31 -6.78 -0.31 -6.88
C PHE A 31 -6.39 -0.88 -8.24
N ILE A 32 -5.13 -0.74 -8.66
CA ILE A 32 -4.66 -1.26 -9.95
C ILE A 32 -3.73 -2.44 -9.73
N ALA A 33 -2.59 -2.25 -9.05
CA ALA A 33 -1.58 -3.29 -8.93
C ALA A 33 -1.99 -4.44 -7.99
N PHE A 34 -2.48 -4.12 -6.80
CA PHE A 34 -2.75 -5.11 -5.74
C PHE A 34 -4.25 -5.33 -5.47
N ASN A 35 -5.11 -4.99 -6.43
CA ASN A 35 -6.55 -5.06 -6.29
C ASN A 35 -7.06 -6.46 -5.88
N ASN A 36 -6.38 -7.52 -6.35
CA ASN A 36 -6.78 -8.89 -6.09
C ASN A 36 -6.74 -9.28 -4.61
N PHE A 37 -5.81 -8.72 -3.83
CA PHE A 37 -5.67 -9.01 -2.40
C PHE A 37 -6.92 -8.62 -1.60
N GLU A 38 -7.69 -7.62 -2.07
CA GLU A 38 -8.87 -7.11 -1.39
C GLU A 38 -10.15 -7.22 -2.24
N LYS A 39 -10.19 -8.09 -3.24
CA LYS A 39 -11.39 -8.32 -4.08
C LYS A 39 -12.63 -8.71 -3.28
N HIS A 40 -12.45 -9.34 -2.11
CA HIS A 40 -13.52 -9.76 -1.22
C HIS A 40 -14.04 -8.62 -0.32
N VAL A 41 -13.36 -7.46 -0.29
CA VAL A 41 -13.72 -6.32 0.54
C VAL A 41 -14.55 -5.32 -0.29
N PRO A 42 -15.70 -4.83 0.23
CA PRO A 42 -16.52 -3.86 -0.51
C PRO A 42 -15.77 -2.55 -0.75
N THR A 43 -15.94 -1.97 -1.95
CA THR A 43 -15.20 -0.78 -2.41
C THR A 43 -15.25 0.39 -1.43
N GLN A 44 -16.38 0.61 -0.76
CA GLN A 44 -16.51 1.68 0.24
C GLN A 44 -15.50 1.52 1.38
N ARG A 45 -15.37 0.31 1.96
CA ARG A 45 -14.39 0.04 3.03
C ARG A 45 -12.96 0.23 2.55
N ARG A 46 -12.69 -0.10 1.28
CA ARG A 46 -11.38 0.08 0.65
C ARG A 46 -11.02 1.56 0.50
N ILE A 47 -11.96 2.38 0.05
CA ILE A 47 -11.81 3.84 -0.03
C ILE A 47 -11.61 4.44 1.37
N THR A 48 -12.41 4.00 2.35
CA THR A 48 -12.26 4.44 3.76
C THR A 48 -10.87 4.09 4.29
N LYS A 49 -10.37 2.88 4.06
CA LYS A 49 -9.01 2.48 4.44
C LYS A 49 -7.95 3.41 3.82
N LEU A 50 -8.04 3.70 2.53
CA LEU A 50 -7.11 4.62 1.86
C LEU A 50 -7.18 6.04 2.46
N ALA A 51 -8.38 6.55 2.70
CA ALA A 51 -8.58 7.86 3.32
C ALA A 51 -8.01 7.92 4.75
N ILE A 52 -8.19 6.86 5.55
CA ILE A 52 -7.61 6.75 6.90
C ILE A 52 -6.08 6.78 6.80
N VAL A 53 -5.47 5.97 5.92
CA VAL A 53 -4.01 5.91 5.78
C VAL A 53 -3.45 7.28 5.39
N VAL A 54 -4.01 7.93 4.36
CA VAL A 54 -3.55 9.25 3.90
C VAL A 54 -3.79 10.32 4.97
N GLY A 55 -4.91 10.26 5.68
CA GLY A 55 -5.22 11.17 6.79
C GLY A 55 -4.22 11.04 7.94
N VAL A 56 -3.91 9.81 8.37
CA VAL A 56 -2.90 9.53 9.40
C VAL A 56 -1.53 10.03 8.98
N LEU A 57 -1.09 9.74 7.74
CA LEU A 57 0.18 10.24 7.22
C LEU A 57 0.20 11.78 7.22
N SER A 58 -0.87 12.43 6.76
CA SER A 58 -0.98 13.89 6.75
C SER A 58 -0.86 14.48 8.15
N VAL A 59 -1.50 13.86 9.16
CA VAL A 59 -1.38 14.25 10.57
C VAL A 59 0.06 14.11 11.05
N ILE A 60 0.74 13.01 10.73
CA ILE A 60 2.17 12.83 11.07
C ILE A 60 3.02 13.94 10.43
N GLY A 61 2.77 14.28 9.16
CA GLY A 61 3.50 15.32 8.46
C GLY A 61 3.29 16.73 9.02
N ILE A 62 2.07 17.04 9.44
CA ILE A 62 1.71 18.32 10.06
C ILE A 62 2.27 18.43 11.48
N LEU A 63 2.20 17.36 12.27
CA LEU A 63 2.66 17.36 13.65
C LEU A 63 4.19 17.30 13.75
N PHE A 64 4.85 16.39 13.02
CA PHE A 64 6.26 16.05 13.25
C PHE A 64 7.23 16.62 12.21
N SER A 65 6.84 16.70 10.93
CA SER A 65 7.56 17.27 9.77
C SER A 65 7.35 16.43 8.51
N ARG A 66 7.70 17.01 7.35
CA ARG A 66 7.80 16.25 6.07
C ARG A 66 8.75 15.07 6.15
N PHE A 67 9.79 15.12 6.98
CA PHE A 67 10.76 14.02 7.09
C PHE A 67 10.14 12.81 7.78
N ALA A 68 9.34 13.03 8.82
CA ALA A 68 8.56 11.97 9.46
C ALA A 68 7.53 11.39 8.49
N PHE A 69 6.82 12.23 7.74
CA PHE A 69 5.87 11.81 6.69
C PHE A 69 6.52 10.86 5.69
N TRP A 70 7.63 11.27 5.06
CA TRP A 70 8.34 10.44 4.07
C TRP A 70 9.03 9.23 4.69
N GLY A 71 9.53 9.35 5.92
CA GLY A 71 10.14 8.23 6.65
C GLY A 71 9.15 7.10 6.91
N VAL A 72 7.92 7.43 7.35
CA VAL A 72 6.86 6.43 7.56
C VAL A 72 6.44 5.80 6.23
N ILE A 73 6.30 6.58 5.16
CA ILE A 73 6.00 6.06 3.82
C ILE A 73 7.10 5.11 3.35
N GLY A 74 8.37 5.48 3.53
CA GLY A 74 9.52 4.64 3.18
C GLY A 74 9.49 3.31 3.94
N LEU A 75 9.22 3.34 5.23
CA LEU A 75 9.09 2.13 6.06
C LEU A 75 7.94 1.22 5.57
N MET A 76 6.77 1.80 5.27
CA MET A 76 5.63 1.05 4.73
C MET A 76 5.95 0.46 3.35
N ALA A 77 6.64 1.22 2.48
CA ALA A 77 7.04 0.75 1.16
C ALA A 77 8.01 -0.43 1.26
N ILE A 78 9.00 -0.39 2.15
CA ILE A 78 9.90 -1.52 2.43
C ILE A 78 9.09 -2.75 2.85
N GLY A 79 8.13 -2.58 3.78
CA GLY A 79 7.23 -3.66 4.19
C GLY A 79 6.44 -4.25 3.02
N GLN A 80 5.91 -3.38 2.16
CA GLN A 80 5.18 -3.80 0.95
C GLN A 80 6.08 -4.58 -0.02
N PHE A 81 7.30 -4.10 -0.28
CA PHE A 81 8.26 -4.80 -1.13
C PHE A 81 8.65 -6.16 -0.55
N TYR A 82 8.88 -6.24 0.75
CA TYR A 82 9.19 -7.51 1.41
C TYR A 82 8.03 -8.49 1.31
N LEU A 83 6.80 -8.05 1.63
CA LEU A 83 5.63 -8.90 1.60
C LEU A 83 5.31 -9.41 0.19
N HIS A 84 5.28 -8.51 -0.79
CA HIS A 84 4.89 -8.85 -2.16
C HIS A 84 6.04 -9.47 -2.96
N GLY A 85 7.29 -9.06 -2.72
CA GLY A 85 8.44 -9.54 -3.47
C GLY A 85 9.07 -10.82 -2.91
N VAL A 86 8.95 -11.06 -1.60
CA VAL A 86 9.68 -12.15 -0.92
C VAL A 86 8.73 -13.07 -0.16
N TYR A 87 7.98 -12.54 0.81
CA TYR A 87 7.20 -13.37 1.72
C TYR A 87 6.06 -14.13 1.01
N PHE A 88 5.17 -13.44 0.28
CA PHE A 88 4.06 -14.12 -0.40
C PHE A 88 4.54 -15.17 -1.42
N PRO A 89 5.52 -14.88 -2.30
CA PRO A 89 6.06 -15.89 -3.20
C PRO A 89 6.62 -17.13 -2.49
N GLN A 90 7.33 -16.93 -1.37
CA GLN A 90 7.86 -18.04 -0.56
C GLN A 90 6.76 -18.93 0.05
N HIS A 91 5.54 -18.39 0.21
CA HIS A 91 4.39 -19.10 0.76
C HIS A 91 3.42 -19.56 -0.33
N GLY A 92 3.87 -19.65 -1.59
CA GLY A 92 3.07 -20.14 -2.71
C GLY A 92 1.96 -19.17 -3.13
N ILE A 93 2.04 -17.89 -2.77
CA ILE A 93 1.08 -16.86 -3.17
C ILE A 93 1.77 -15.92 -4.17
N ASN A 94 1.17 -15.70 -5.33
CA ASN A 94 1.69 -14.72 -6.27
C ASN A 94 1.69 -13.31 -5.65
N GLY A 95 2.87 -12.70 -5.59
CA GLY A 95 3.08 -11.39 -4.99
C GLY A 95 2.29 -10.24 -5.62
N LEU A 96 1.85 -10.36 -6.87
CA LEU A 96 1.07 -9.33 -7.56
C LEU A 96 -0.42 -9.70 -7.61
N THR A 97 -0.74 -10.94 -8.00
CA THR A 97 -2.12 -11.35 -8.28
C THR A 97 -2.84 -11.98 -7.08
N ALA A 98 -2.14 -12.26 -5.97
CA ALA A 98 -2.66 -12.99 -4.81
C ALA A 98 -3.12 -14.44 -5.11
N GLU A 99 -2.79 -14.98 -6.28
CA GLU A 99 -3.21 -16.33 -6.67
C GLU A 99 -2.32 -17.41 -6.03
N PRO A 100 -2.90 -18.49 -5.47
CA PRO A 100 -2.13 -19.59 -4.93
C PRO A 100 -1.55 -20.48 -6.04
N TYR A 101 -0.25 -20.76 -5.97
CA TYR A 101 0.51 -21.55 -6.94
C TYR A 101 -0.02 -22.98 -7.08
N ASP A 102 -0.40 -23.61 -5.98
CA ASP A 102 -0.91 -24.99 -6.00
C ASP A 102 -2.21 -25.11 -6.80
N LYS A 103 -3.11 -24.11 -6.72
CA LYS A 103 -4.34 -24.11 -7.55
C LYS A 103 -4.04 -23.89 -9.03
N TYR A 104 -2.98 -23.14 -9.34
CA TYR A 104 -2.50 -23.01 -10.71
C TYR A 104 -2.02 -24.37 -11.23
N LEU A 105 -1.22 -25.10 -10.46
CA LEU A 105 -0.77 -26.45 -10.81
C LEU A 105 -1.94 -27.45 -10.95
N GLU A 106 -2.90 -27.42 -10.03
CA GLU A 106 -4.12 -28.24 -10.09
C GLU A 106 -4.90 -27.97 -11.39
N THR A 107 -5.03 -26.70 -11.76
CA THR A 107 -5.71 -26.29 -13.00
C THR A 107 -4.99 -26.83 -14.24
N ILE A 108 -3.65 -26.81 -14.24
CA ILE A 108 -2.82 -27.36 -15.32
C ILE A 108 -3.00 -28.88 -15.45
N GLU A 109 -2.95 -29.64 -14.35
CA GLU A 109 -3.13 -31.09 -14.41
C GLU A 109 -4.55 -31.48 -14.84
N ARG A 110 -5.56 -30.76 -14.39
CA ARG A 110 -6.95 -30.93 -14.85
C ARG A 110 -7.08 -30.69 -16.36
N MET A 111 -6.42 -29.66 -16.90
CA MET A 111 -6.42 -29.40 -18.35
C MET A 111 -5.70 -30.49 -19.16
N LYS A 112 -4.76 -31.22 -18.56
CA LYS A 112 -4.10 -32.39 -19.17
C LYS A 112 -4.94 -33.67 -19.07
N GLY A 113 -6.15 -33.61 -18.50
CA GLY A 113 -7.03 -34.77 -18.33
C GLY A 113 -6.63 -35.71 -17.19
N LYS A 114 -5.70 -35.29 -16.32
CA LYS A 114 -5.37 -36.02 -15.10
C LYS A 114 -6.31 -35.54 -13.99
N LYS A 115 -7.03 -36.48 -13.38
CA LYS A 115 -7.92 -36.21 -12.24
C LYS A 115 -7.12 -36.15 -10.95
#